data_AF-A0A7S3DH25-F1
#
_entry.id   AF-A0A7S3DH25-F1
#
_cell.length_a   1.000
_cell.length_b   1.000
_cell.length_c   1.000
_cell.angle_alpha   90.00
_cell.angle_beta   90.00
_cell.angle_gamma   90.00
#
_symmetry.space_group_name_H-M   'P 1'
#
loop_
_entity.id
_entity.type
_entity.pdbx_description
1 polymer ?
#
loop_
_entity_poly.entity_id
_entity_poly.type
_entity_poly.pdbx_seq_one_letter_code
_entity_poly.pdbx_strand_id
1 'polypeptide(L)'
;MATHDNNEVFAGMNAVQVLTSLRDTLKEYDGTVLAEAMASPLRVEKCIVQRSKLIDLAKMMRMEATKFHMMCSDKLNEGEDGKSYYQHLFGAVTAFLTSFEHRLCSGAVPLRRVVHSILKEFSSAMLEMCNIVMAGEGGKPVNADAMRTCVGRVWSVCDQVEKAALTNMTAARAAIIEQVQLMRSAMEEVKEGEGDIDDSEEEKRAFTTTCSLLSMAEDRVKASLYAFKGVNEEEKEDVMWTGEMVESVKSVAAAVDEVACALWGDEGDIFGLGMEEEKMGEEEEGQEDTKRKRRDAADALGAALTQLLTTSKKRGGGEGGEAEKASQ
;
A
#
# COMPACT_ATOMS: atom_id res chain seq x y z
N MET A 1 -21.81 -6.24 -16.58
CA MET A 1 -23.12 -6.21 -17.28
C MET A 1 -24.08 -5.19 -16.64
N ALA A 2 -23.59 -4.06 -16.09
CA ALA A 2 -24.39 -3.17 -15.22
C ALA A 2 -24.42 -1.68 -15.64
N THR A 3 -23.97 -1.32 -16.84
CA THR A 3 -23.89 0.10 -17.26
C THR A 3 -25.16 0.63 -17.94
N HIS A 4 -26.13 -0.24 -18.29
CA HIS A 4 -27.33 0.19 -19.00
C HIS A 4 -28.51 0.57 -18.09
N ASP A 5 -28.62 0.01 -16.88
CA ASP A 5 -29.77 0.28 -16.00
C ASP A 5 -29.64 1.58 -15.19
N ASN A 6 -28.43 2.03 -14.86
CA ASN A 6 -28.27 3.23 -14.01
C ASN A 6 -28.77 4.52 -14.69
N ASN A 7 -28.66 4.63 -16.03
CA ASN A 7 -29.12 5.82 -16.75
C ASN A 7 -30.64 6.01 -16.75
N GLU A 8 -31.42 4.92 -16.63
CA GLU A 8 -32.88 5.01 -16.52
C GLU A 8 -33.34 5.39 -15.11
N VAL A 9 -32.60 5.01 -14.06
CA VAL A 9 -32.92 5.34 -12.66
C VAL A 9 -32.89 6.85 -12.40
N PHE A 10 -32.02 7.60 -13.10
CA PHE A 10 -31.90 9.05 -12.92
C PHE A 10 -32.80 9.87 -13.85
N ALA A 11 -33.64 9.23 -14.67
CA ALA A 11 -34.60 9.88 -15.56
C ALA A 11 -35.71 10.58 -14.73
N GLY A 12 -35.45 11.80 -14.29
CA GLY A 12 -36.39 12.62 -13.52
C GLY A 12 -35.78 13.35 -12.32
N MET A 13 -34.57 12.96 -11.90
CA MET A 13 -33.88 13.60 -10.78
C MET A 13 -33.31 14.96 -11.17
N ASN A 14 -33.32 15.94 -10.26
CA ASN A 14 -32.62 17.21 -10.45
C ASN A 14 -31.12 17.05 -10.13
N ALA A 15 -30.30 18.06 -10.45
CA ALA A 15 -28.85 18.03 -10.23
C ALA A 15 -28.46 17.70 -8.77
N VAL A 16 -29.16 18.29 -7.81
CA VAL A 16 -28.95 18.07 -6.37
C VAL A 16 -29.16 16.61 -5.98
N GLN A 17 -30.22 16.00 -6.51
CA GLN A 17 -30.55 14.60 -6.25
C GLN A 17 -29.48 13.66 -6.83
N VAL A 18 -28.96 13.95 -8.03
CA VAL A 18 -27.86 13.17 -8.63
C VAL A 18 -26.57 13.28 -7.80
N LEU A 19 -26.20 14.49 -7.37
CA LEU A 19 -25.03 14.72 -6.51
C LEU A 19 -25.17 14.08 -5.12
N THR A 20 -26.39 14.09 -4.57
CA THR A 20 -26.70 13.41 -3.31
C THR A 20 -26.51 11.90 -3.44
N SER A 21 -27.06 11.29 -4.50
CA SER A 21 -26.84 9.87 -4.78
C SER A 21 -25.36 9.55 -4.99
N LEU A 22 -24.62 10.39 -5.73
CA LEU A 22 -23.17 10.22 -5.89
C LEU A 22 -22.44 10.21 -4.55
N ARG A 23 -22.71 11.20 -3.69
CA ARG A 23 -22.12 11.32 -2.36
C ARG A 23 -22.40 10.08 -1.53
N ASP A 24 -23.64 9.60 -1.52
CA ASP A 24 -24.05 8.49 -0.68
C ASP A 24 -23.45 7.17 -1.17
N THR A 25 -23.38 6.94 -2.49
CA THR A 25 -22.63 5.82 -3.08
C THR A 25 -21.14 5.88 -2.72
N LEU A 26 -20.51 7.06 -2.77
CA LEU A 26 -19.10 7.21 -2.40
C LEU A 26 -18.84 6.93 -0.92
N LYS A 27 -19.76 7.32 -0.02
CA LYS A 27 -19.67 7.00 1.41
C LYS A 27 -19.81 5.51 1.68
N GLU A 28 -20.77 4.86 1.04
CA GLU A 28 -20.96 3.41 1.13
C GLU A 28 -19.74 2.66 0.60
N TYR A 29 -19.18 3.14 -0.52
CA TYR A 29 -17.99 2.56 -1.12
C TYR A 29 -16.77 2.69 -0.19
N ASP A 30 -16.55 3.87 0.36
CA ASP A 30 -15.41 4.17 1.26
C ASP A 30 -15.51 3.43 2.60
N GLY A 31 -16.72 3.28 3.15
CA GLY A 31 -16.94 2.68 4.47
C GLY A 31 -17.11 1.15 4.46
N THR A 32 -17.91 0.63 3.54
CA THR A 32 -18.36 -0.78 3.58
C THR A 32 -17.73 -1.60 2.46
N VAL A 33 -17.86 -1.17 1.21
CA VAL A 33 -17.44 -1.97 0.04
C VAL A 33 -15.93 -2.18 0.03
N LEU A 34 -15.14 -1.13 0.25
CA LEU A 34 -13.68 -1.24 0.33
C LEU A 34 -13.23 -2.15 1.48
N ALA A 35 -13.87 -2.04 2.65
CA ALA A 35 -13.54 -2.85 3.81
C ALA A 35 -13.86 -4.34 3.59
N GLU A 36 -15.04 -4.64 3.03
CA GLU A 36 -15.45 -6.01 2.69
C GLU A 36 -14.56 -6.62 1.61
N ALA A 37 -14.20 -5.84 0.57
CA ALA A 37 -13.31 -6.31 -0.50
C ALA A 37 -11.91 -6.64 0.04
N MET A 38 -11.41 -5.88 1.02
CA MET A 38 -10.13 -6.15 1.69
C MET A 38 -10.19 -7.36 2.62
N ALA A 39 -11.33 -7.58 3.29
CA ALA A 39 -11.56 -8.73 4.19
C ALA A 39 -11.92 -10.03 3.45
N SER A 40 -12.38 -9.94 2.20
CA SER A 40 -12.81 -11.09 1.40
C SER A 40 -11.65 -12.05 1.10
N PRO A 41 -11.85 -13.38 1.18
CA PRO A 41 -10.83 -14.35 0.77
C PRO A 41 -10.30 -14.10 -0.64
N LEU A 42 -9.04 -14.49 -0.90
CA LEU A 42 -8.45 -14.42 -2.23
C LEU A 42 -9.25 -15.32 -3.19
N ARG A 43 -10.07 -14.73 -4.07
CA ARG A 43 -10.70 -15.47 -5.16
C ARG A 43 -9.78 -15.41 -6.37
N VAL A 44 -9.17 -16.53 -6.73
CA VAL A 44 -8.36 -16.67 -7.95
C VAL A 44 -9.29 -16.75 -9.17
N GLU A 45 -10.16 -15.78 -9.34
CA GLU A 45 -10.91 -15.60 -10.57
C GLU A 45 -10.07 -14.76 -11.53
N LYS A 46 -10.01 -15.18 -12.80
CA LYS A 46 -9.32 -14.43 -13.87
C LYS A 46 -10.03 -13.11 -14.12
N CYS A 47 -9.74 -12.10 -13.31
CA CYS A 47 -10.21 -10.76 -13.57
C CYS A 47 -9.20 -10.03 -14.46
N ILE A 48 -9.27 -10.33 -15.75
CA ILE A 48 -8.47 -9.63 -16.77
C ILE A 48 -9.23 -8.37 -17.19
N VAL A 49 -9.34 -7.39 -16.29
CA VAL A 49 -9.57 -6.02 -16.75
C VAL A 49 -8.24 -5.58 -17.35
N GLN A 50 -8.16 -5.44 -18.67
CA GLN A 50 -6.92 -5.03 -19.32
C GLN A 50 -6.42 -3.70 -18.73
N ARG A 51 -5.12 -3.62 -18.42
CA ARG A 51 -4.48 -2.41 -17.89
C ARG A 51 -4.80 -1.17 -18.72
N SER A 52 -4.83 -1.33 -20.05
CA SER A 52 -5.23 -0.30 -21.01
C SER A 52 -6.59 0.31 -20.67
N LYS A 53 -7.61 -0.51 -20.38
CA LYS A 53 -8.95 -0.05 -20.03
C LYS A 53 -8.97 0.80 -18.77
N LEU A 54 -8.17 0.47 -17.75
CA LEU A 54 -8.08 1.27 -16.54
C LEU A 54 -7.39 2.60 -16.78
N ILE A 55 -6.33 2.61 -17.59
CA ILE A 55 -5.65 3.83 -18.01
C ILE A 55 -6.62 4.74 -18.78
N ASP A 56 -7.41 4.17 -19.69
CA ASP A 56 -8.40 4.92 -20.46
C ASP A 56 -9.50 5.51 -19.55
N LEU A 57 -9.96 4.74 -18.55
CA LEU A 57 -10.89 5.23 -17.53
C LEU A 57 -10.28 6.33 -16.65
N ALA A 58 -9.00 6.22 -16.27
CA ALA A 58 -8.30 7.28 -15.52
C ALA A 58 -8.18 8.57 -16.35
N LYS A 59 -7.84 8.46 -17.63
CA LYS A 59 -7.82 9.60 -18.56
C LYS A 59 -9.20 10.23 -18.71
N MET A 60 -10.25 9.42 -18.83
CA MET A 60 -11.63 9.88 -18.85
C MET A 60 -11.96 10.64 -17.56
N MET A 61 -11.64 10.07 -16.39
CA MET A 61 -11.90 10.72 -15.11
C MET A 61 -11.13 12.03 -14.94
N ARG A 62 -9.89 12.11 -15.42
CA ARG A 62 -9.12 13.37 -15.44
C ARG A 62 -9.82 14.45 -16.25
N MET A 63 -10.35 14.09 -17.42
CA MET A 63 -11.11 15.02 -18.27
C MET A 63 -12.40 15.46 -17.60
N GLU A 64 -13.17 14.55 -17.00
CA GLU A 64 -14.41 14.88 -16.29
C GLU A 64 -14.14 15.73 -15.04
N ALA A 65 -13.09 15.45 -14.26
CA ALA A 65 -12.71 16.32 -13.14
C ALA A 65 -12.35 17.74 -13.61
N THR A 66 -11.68 17.86 -14.76
CA THR A 66 -11.32 19.16 -15.36
C THR A 66 -12.55 19.93 -15.83
N LYS A 67 -13.46 19.28 -16.55
CA LYS A 67 -14.73 19.88 -16.99
C LYS A 67 -15.55 20.35 -15.78
N PHE A 68 -15.63 19.52 -14.74
CA PHE A 68 -16.34 19.87 -13.51
C PHE A 68 -15.71 21.10 -12.83
N HIS A 69 -14.38 21.16 -12.73
CA HIS A 69 -13.68 22.35 -12.22
C HIS A 69 -14.04 23.63 -12.99
N MET A 70 -14.05 23.56 -14.33
CA MET A 70 -14.38 24.70 -15.18
C MET A 70 -15.82 25.17 -14.95
N MET A 71 -16.78 24.24 -14.88
CA MET A 71 -18.19 24.58 -14.59
C MET A 71 -18.42 25.15 -13.20
N CYS A 72 -17.64 24.74 -12.20
CA CYS A 72 -17.73 25.33 -10.87
C CYS A 72 -17.06 26.72 -10.79
N SER A 73 -16.17 27.05 -11.74
CA SER A 73 -15.45 28.33 -11.79
C SER A 73 -16.27 29.41 -12.51
N ASP A 74 -16.94 29.03 -13.61
CA ASP A 74 -17.87 29.90 -14.32
C ASP A 74 -19.29 29.62 -13.81
N LYS A 75 -19.73 30.37 -12.78
CA LYS A 75 -21.08 30.34 -12.17
C LYS A 75 -22.01 29.32 -12.83
N LEU A 76 -22.05 28.10 -12.27
CA LEU A 76 -22.96 26.99 -12.61
C LEU A 76 -24.02 27.40 -13.64
N ASN A 77 -23.83 27.04 -14.91
CA ASN A 77 -24.87 27.23 -15.91
C ASN A 77 -26.11 26.45 -15.44
N GLU A 78 -27.10 27.14 -14.86
CA GLU A 78 -28.33 26.58 -14.27
C GLU A 78 -29.28 25.96 -15.33
N GLY A 79 -28.79 25.69 -16.54
CA GLY A 79 -29.53 25.06 -17.63
C GLY A 79 -29.57 23.54 -17.57
N GLU A 80 -30.35 22.92 -18.48
CA GLU A 80 -30.47 21.45 -18.66
C GLU A 80 -29.11 20.74 -18.80
N ASP A 81 -28.09 21.45 -19.28
CA ASP A 81 -26.72 20.96 -19.45
C ASP A 81 -26.05 20.53 -18.13
N GLY A 82 -26.35 21.21 -17.01
CA GLY A 82 -25.76 20.85 -15.71
C GLY A 82 -26.22 19.49 -15.20
N LYS A 83 -27.51 19.17 -15.36
CA LYS A 83 -28.09 17.88 -14.97
C LYS A 83 -27.49 16.73 -15.78
N SER A 84 -27.45 16.87 -17.11
CA SER A 84 -26.86 15.87 -18.00
C SER A 84 -25.40 15.63 -17.66
N TYR A 85 -24.68 16.70 -17.32
CA TYR A 85 -23.29 16.59 -16.92
C TYR A 85 -23.08 15.82 -15.60
N TYR A 86 -23.86 16.09 -14.55
CA TYR A 86 -23.73 15.35 -13.30
C TYR A 86 -24.07 13.87 -13.45
N GLN A 87 -25.01 13.52 -14.33
CA GLN A 87 -25.30 12.13 -14.68
C GLN A 87 -24.11 11.48 -15.39
N HIS A 88 -23.46 12.19 -16.32
CA HIS A 88 -22.26 11.71 -17.00
C HIS A 88 -21.10 11.50 -16.01
N LEU A 89 -20.88 12.46 -15.11
CA LEU A 89 -19.87 12.35 -14.04
C LEU A 89 -20.15 11.16 -13.12
N PHE A 90 -21.41 10.99 -12.68
CA PHE A 90 -21.81 9.83 -11.87
C PHE A 90 -21.49 8.53 -12.59
N GLY A 91 -21.90 8.39 -13.86
CA GLY A 91 -21.62 7.22 -14.68
C GLY A 91 -20.13 6.93 -14.82
N ALA A 92 -19.32 7.96 -15.04
CA ALA A 92 -17.87 7.84 -15.14
C ALA A 92 -17.24 7.39 -13.80
N VAL A 93 -17.64 7.98 -12.68
CA VAL A 93 -17.18 7.59 -11.33
C VAL A 93 -17.54 6.15 -11.03
N THR A 94 -18.80 5.74 -11.25
CA THR A 94 -19.23 4.35 -11.02
C THR A 94 -18.47 3.38 -11.92
N ALA A 95 -18.28 3.71 -13.20
CA ALA A 95 -17.49 2.87 -14.12
C ALA A 95 -16.03 2.73 -13.68
N PHE A 96 -15.44 3.81 -13.14
CA PHE A 96 -14.10 3.79 -12.56
C PHE A 96 -14.04 2.88 -11.32
N LEU A 97 -14.87 3.13 -10.30
CA LEU A 97 -14.90 2.35 -9.05
C LEU A 97 -15.11 0.85 -9.29
N THR A 98 -16.13 0.50 -10.09
CA THR A 98 -16.46 -0.91 -10.40
C THR A 98 -15.32 -1.62 -11.14
N SER A 99 -14.58 -0.92 -12.00
CA SER A 99 -13.45 -1.51 -12.73
C SER A 99 -12.27 -1.85 -11.81
N PHE A 100 -12.11 -1.14 -10.70
CA PHE A 100 -11.08 -1.44 -9.69
C PHE A 100 -11.56 -2.43 -8.63
N GLU A 101 -12.85 -2.44 -8.27
CA GLU A 101 -13.45 -3.40 -7.34
C GLU A 101 -13.22 -4.85 -7.78
N HIS A 102 -13.39 -5.10 -9.08
CA HIS A 102 -13.05 -6.37 -9.71
C HIS A 102 -11.60 -6.82 -9.48
N ARG A 103 -10.66 -5.88 -9.39
CA ARG A 103 -9.25 -6.15 -9.08
C ARG A 103 -8.98 -6.31 -7.58
N LEU A 104 -9.73 -5.63 -6.71
CA LEU A 104 -9.68 -5.88 -5.27
C LEU A 104 -10.07 -7.32 -4.95
N CYS A 105 -11.07 -7.89 -5.64
CA CYS A 105 -11.51 -9.25 -5.38
C CYS A 105 -10.54 -10.34 -5.87
N SER A 106 -9.71 -10.05 -6.88
CA SER A 106 -8.89 -11.04 -7.60
C SER A 106 -7.37 -10.88 -7.43
N GLY A 107 -6.89 -9.74 -6.93
CA GLY A 107 -5.47 -9.49 -6.72
C GLY A 107 -4.89 -10.17 -5.48
N ALA A 108 -3.59 -10.44 -5.51
CA ALA A 108 -2.78 -10.76 -4.33
C ALA A 108 -2.82 -9.57 -3.35
N VAL A 109 -2.55 -9.85 -2.07
CA VAL A 109 -2.55 -8.83 -0.99
C VAL A 109 -1.80 -7.53 -1.36
N PRO A 110 -0.60 -7.55 -1.98
CA PRO A 110 0.10 -6.32 -2.35
C PRO A 110 -0.66 -5.48 -3.39
N LEU A 111 -1.22 -6.13 -4.43
CA LEU A 111 -2.00 -5.45 -5.45
C LEU A 111 -3.29 -4.86 -4.86
N ARG A 112 -3.97 -5.61 -3.98
CA ARG A 112 -5.17 -5.11 -3.28
C ARG A 112 -4.88 -3.84 -2.50
N ARG A 113 -3.75 -3.77 -1.79
CA ARG A 113 -3.35 -2.57 -1.03
C ARG A 113 -3.13 -1.36 -1.93
N VAL A 114 -2.42 -1.53 -3.05
CA VAL A 114 -2.20 -0.44 -4.03
C VAL A 114 -3.53 0.06 -4.60
N VAL A 115 -4.37 -0.87 -5.07
CA VAL A 115 -5.70 -0.58 -5.63
C VAL A 115 -6.59 0.09 -4.59
N HIS A 116 -6.61 -0.39 -3.35
CA HIS A 116 -7.36 0.19 -2.25
C HIS A 116 -6.90 1.61 -1.92
N SER A 117 -5.59 1.86 -1.87
CA SER A 117 -5.06 3.21 -1.62
C SER A 117 -5.51 4.20 -2.68
N ILE A 118 -5.41 3.83 -3.96
CA ILE A 118 -5.86 4.64 -5.10
C ILE A 118 -7.36 4.94 -4.99
N LEU A 119 -8.16 3.90 -4.73
CA LEU A 119 -9.61 4.04 -4.63
C LEU A 119 -10.06 4.88 -3.44
N LYS A 120 -9.40 4.73 -2.28
CA LYS A 120 -9.67 5.54 -1.09
C LYS A 120 -9.34 7.01 -1.30
N GLU A 121 -8.21 7.31 -1.94
CA GLU A 121 -7.85 8.70 -2.25
C GLU A 121 -8.85 9.30 -3.25
N PHE A 122 -9.24 8.53 -4.26
CA PHE A 122 -10.23 8.93 -5.26
C PHE A 122 -11.62 9.18 -4.66
N SER A 123 -12.14 8.23 -3.88
CA SER A 123 -13.45 8.34 -3.24
C SER A 123 -13.51 9.56 -2.33
N SER A 124 -12.46 9.76 -1.51
CA SER A 124 -12.31 10.92 -0.63
C SER A 124 -12.32 12.24 -1.41
N ALA A 125 -11.54 12.34 -2.49
CA ALA A 125 -11.49 13.56 -3.30
C ALA A 125 -12.84 13.84 -3.98
N MET A 126 -13.49 12.84 -4.57
CA MET A 126 -14.81 12.99 -5.20
C MET A 126 -15.89 13.34 -4.17
N LEU A 127 -15.84 12.75 -2.98
CA LEU A 127 -16.77 13.05 -1.89
C LEU A 127 -16.64 14.51 -1.45
N GLU A 128 -15.40 14.99 -1.31
CA GLU A 128 -15.11 16.38 -0.98
C GLU A 128 -15.60 17.34 -2.07
N MET A 129 -15.41 17.02 -3.36
CA MET A 129 -15.97 17.77 -4.48
C MET A 129 -17.49 17.88 -4.40
N CYS A 130 -18.19 16.77 -4.16
CA CYS A 130 -19.65 16.77 -3.99
C CYS A 130 -20.07 17.69 -2.83
N ASN A 131 -19.41 17.58 -1.68
CA ASN A 131 -19.71 18.39 -0.50
C ASN A 131 -19.49 19.89 -0.75
N ILE A 132 -18.43 20.25 -1.47
CA ILE A 132 -18.13 21.64 -1.83
C ILE A 132 -19.25 22.22 -2.72
N VAL A 133 -19.73 21.45 -3.71
CA VAL A 133 -20.82 21.91 -4.59
C VAL A 133 -22.14 22.03 -3.82
N MET A 134 -22.51 21.02 -3.03
CA MET A 134 -23.73 21.06 -2.22
C MET A 134 -23.71 22.17 -1.17
N ALA A 135 -22.54 22.53 -0.62
CA ALA A 135 -22.42 23.65 0.32
C ALA A 135 -22.60 25.03 -0.35
N GLY A 136 -22.41 25.11 -1.67
CA GLY A 136 -22.73 26.29 -2.48
C GLY A 136 -24.22 26.45 -2.77
N GLU A 137 -25.02 25.38 -2.61
CA GLU A 137 -26.47 25.44 -2.77
C GLU A 137 -27.08 26.31 -1.65
N GLY A 138 -27.75 27.40 -2.06
CA GLY A 138 -28.14 28.50 -1.17
C GLY A 138 -27.61 29.87 -1.59
N GLY A 139 -27.01 29.97 -2.79
CA GLY A 139 -26.54 31.23 -3.37
C GLY A 139 -25.15 31.66 -2.91
N LYS A 140 -24.42 30.78 -2.22
CA LYS A 140 -23.03 31.02 -1.82
C LYS A 140 -22.10 30.58 -2.96
N PRO A 141 -21.09 31.39 -3.31
CA PRO A 141 -20.11 30.98 -4.32
C PRO A 141 -19.36 29.74 -3.83
N VAL A 142 -19.15 28.80 -4.75
CA VAL A 142 -18.31 27.62 -4.52
C VAL A 142 -16.90 28.08 -4.14
N ASN A 143 -16.30 27.45 -3.12
CA ASN A 143 -14.90 27.73 -2.76
C ASN A 143 -13.98 27.18 -3.87
N ALA A 144 -13.52 28.06 -4.75
CA ALA A 144 -12.71 27.71 -5.92
C ALA A 144 -11.36 27.07 -5.55
N ASP A 145 -10.75 27.47 -4.44
CA ASP A 145 -9.46 26.92 -3.99
C ASP A 145 -9.62 25.51 -3.43
N ALA A 146 -10.68 25.28 -2.65
CA ALA A 146 -11.02 23.93 -2.17
C ALA A 146 -11.35 23.01 -3.36
N MET A 147 -12.12 23.51 -4.34
CA MET A 147 -12.44 22.78 -5.56
C MET A 147 -11.18 22.42 -6.36
N ARG A 148 -10.27 23.39 -6.55
CA ARG A 148 -8.99 23.16 -7.24
C ARG A 148 -8.14 22.10 -6.53
N THR A 149 -8.11 22.14 -5.20
CA THR A 149 -7.40 21.14 -4.39
C THR A 149 -7.95 19.74 -4.62
N CYS A 150 -9.28 19.58 -4.59
CA CYS A 150 -9.90 18.27 -4.81
C CYS A 150 -9.68 17.74 -6.23
N VAL A 151 -9.80 18.61 -7.24
CA VAL A 151 -9.54 18.24 -8.64
C VAL A 151 -8.07 17.84 -8.83
N GLY A 152 -7.14 18.55 -8.19
CA GLY A 152 -5.73 18.20 -8.17
C GLY A 152 -5.47 16.82 -7.56
N ARG A 153 -6.19 16.46 -6.48
CA ARG A 153 -6.14 15.09 -5.91
C ARG A 153 -6.66 14.05 -6.89
N VAL A 154 -7.78 14.30 -7.57
CA VAL A 154 -8.30 13.38 -8.60
C VAL A 154 -7.28 13.21 -9.74
N TRP A 155 -6.62 14.28 -10.17
CA TRP A 155 -5.55 14.18 -11.17
C TRP A 155 -4.35 13.36 -10.67
N SER A 156 -3.92 13.58 -9.43
CA SER A 156 -2.87 12.78 -8.78
C SER A 156 -3.22 11.30 -8.79
N VAL A 157 -4.44 10.93 -8.40
CA VAL A 157 -4.93 9.54 -8.48
C VAL A 157 -4.86 9.01 -9.91
N CYS A 158 -5.33 9.78 -10.90
CA CYS A 158 -5.28 9.36 -12.30
C CYS A 158 -3.84 9.11 -12.78
N ASP A 159 -2.91 9.99 -12.40
CA ASP A 159 -1.47 9.85 -12.68
C ASP A 159 -0.88 8.62 -11.96
N GLN A 160 -1.34 8.34 -10.73
CA GLN A 160 -0.96 7.14 -10.00
C GLN A 160 -1.43 5.89 -10.74
N VAL A 161 -2.65 5.84 -11.27
CA VAL A 161 -3.16 4.68 -12.03
C VAL A 161 -2.27 4.33 -13.23
N GLU A 162 -1.77 5.34 -13.95
CA GLU A 162 -0.89 5.11 -15.09
C GLU A 162 0.44 4.46 -14.67
N LYS A 163 0.98 4.91 -13.53
CA LYS A 163 2.26 4.47 -12.95
C LYS A 163 2.13 3.22 -12.06
N ALA A 164 0.92 2.92 -11.60
CA ALA A 164 0.68 1.93 -10.57
C ALA A 164 1.08 0.53 -11.04
N ALA A 165 1.53 -0.24 -10.06
CA ALA A 165 1.77 -1.65 -10.21
C ALA A 165 0.44 -2.41 -10.34
N LEU A 166 -0.16 -2.40 -11.54
CA LEU A 166 -1.47 -3.03 -11.82
C LEU A 166 -1.38 -4.55 -12.08
N THR A 167 -0.34 -5.21 -11.60
CA THR A 167 -0.10 -6.66 -11.69
C THR A 167 0.39 -7.14 -10.33
N ASN A 168 0.09 -8.37 -9.93
CA ASN A 168 0.55 -8.90 -8.65
C ASN A 168 2.07 -8.91 -8.55
N MET A 169 2.74 -9.23 -9.66
CA MET A 169 4.20 -9.27 -9.73
C MET A 169 4.84 -7.90 -9.54
N THR A 170 4.38 -6.87 -10.27
CA THR A 170 4.89 -5.51 -10.10
C THR A 170 4.57 -4.97 -8.71
N ALA A 171 3.40 -5.30 -8.14
CA ALA A 171 3.01 -4.83 -6.81
C ALA A 171 3.85 -5.50 -5.71
N ALA A 172 4.12 -6.79 -5.85
CA ALA A 172 5.03 -7.52 -4.98
C ALA A 172 6.47 -6.99 -5.08
N ARG A 173 6.98 -6.74 -6.30
CA ARG A 173 8.30 -6.13 -6.50
C ARG A 173 8.39 -4.77 -5.82
N ALA A 174 7.40 -3.90 -6.02
CA ALA A 174 7.36 -2.58 -5.39
C ALA A 174 7.37 -2.67 -3.86
N ALA A 175 6.53 -3.55 -3.29
CA ALA A 175 6.49 -3.79 -1.85
C ALA A 175 7.83 -4.31 -1.30
N ILE A 176 8.49 -5.24 -2.00
CA ILE A 176 9.80 -5.75 -1.57
C ILE A 176 10.88 -4.66 -1.66
N ILE A 177 10.87 -3.82 -2.70
CA ILE A 177 11.81 -2.69 -2.83
C ILE A 177 11.66 -1.72 -1.66
N GLU A 178 10.42 -1.39 -1.28
CA GLU A 178 10.14 -0.54 -0.12
C GLU A 178 10.71 -1.14 1.17
N GLN A 179 10.52 -2.45 1.40
CA GLN A 179 11.09 -3.12 2.57
C GLN A 179 12.63 -3.12 2.56
N VAL A 180 13.27 -3.31 1.40
CA VAL A 180 14.74 -3.20 1.27
C VAL A 180 15.22 -1.78 1.61
N GLN A 181 14.48 -0.76 1.20
CA GLN A 181 14.83 0.63 1.52
C GLN A 181 14.74 0.89 3.02
N LEU A 182 13.67 0.44 3.68
CA LEU A 182 13.52 0.57 5.13
C LEU A 182 14.64 -0.15 5.88
N MET A 183 14.93 -1.40 5.51
CA MET A 183 16.04 -2.17 6.10
C MET A 183 17.38 -1.46 5.91
N ARG A 184 17.63 -0.88 4.73
CA ARG A 184 18.87 -0.13 4.48
C ARG A 184 18.97 1.09 5.38
N SER A 185 17.90 1.87 5.51
CA SER A 185 17.88 3.04 6.40
C SER A 185 18.16 2.64 7.86
N ALA A 186 17.52 1.58 8.35
CA ALA A 186 17.79 1.05 9.69
C ALA A 186 19.25 0.56 9.85
N MET A 187 19.81 -0.08 8.81
CA MET A 187 21.22 -0.50 8.82
C MET A 187 22.21 0.66 8.77
N GLU A 188 21.88 1.73 8.04
CA GLU A 188 22.69 2.95 7.99
C GLU A 188 22.69 3.64 9.35
N GLU A 189 21.53 3.76 9.99
CA GLU A 189 21.38 4.27 11.36
C GLU A 189 22.19 3.43 12.37
N VAL A 190 22.11 2.09 12.28
CA VAL A 190 22.93 1.20 13.12
C VAL A 190 24.43 1.43 12.91
N LYS A 191 24.88 1.69 11.68
CA LYS A 191 26.30 1.93 11.40
C LYS A 191 26.77 3.30 11.86
N GLU A 192 25.92 4.33 11.74
CA GLU A 192 26.26 5.69 12.16
C GLU A 192 26.50 5.76 13.67
N GLY A 193 25.76 4.99 14.47
CA GLY A 193 25.99 4.94 15.92
C GLY A 193 27.17 4.06 16.35
N GLU A 194 27.94 3.45 15.44
CA GLU A 194 29.13 2.63 15.82
C GLU A 194 30.10 3.40 16.73
N GLY A 195 30.16 4.72 16.59
CA GLY A 195 31.00 5.59 17.40
C GLY A 195 30.55 5.77 18.85
N ASP A 196 29.31 5.40 19.19
CA ASP A 196 28.71 5.57 20.51
C ASP A 196 28.70 4.27 21.33
N ILE A 197 29.27 3.19 20.79
CA ILE A 197 29.36 1.88 21.46
C ILE A 197 30.47 1.90 22.50
N ASP A 198 30.23 1.33 23.68
CA ASP A 198 31.26 1.20 24.71
C ASP A 198 32.48 0.44 24.17
N ASP A 199 33.65 0.77 24.69
CA ASP A 199 34.90 0.16 24.29
C ASP A 199 35.00 -1.32 24.68
N SER A 200 34.00 -1.87 25.39
CA SER A 200 33.95 -3.27 25.78
C SER A 200 33.98 -4.23 24.58
N GLU A 201 34.82 -5.24 24.70
CA GLU A 201 34.97 -6.29 23.68
C GLU A 201 33.66 -7.08 23.47
N GLU A 202 32.80 -7.15 24.48
CA GLU A 202 31.51 -7.86 24.39
C GLU A 202 30.52 -7.06 23.52
N GLU A 203 30.41 -5.75 23.71
CA GLU A 203 29.52 -4.91 22.91
C GLU A 203 29.99 -4.75 21.47
N LYS A 204 31.30 -4.56 21.25
CA LYS A 204 31.87 -4.56 19.89
C LYS A 204 31.60 -5.85 19.14
N ARG A 205 31.68 -7.01 19.81
CA ARG A 205 31.33 -8.31 19.22
C ARG A 205 29.84 -8.44 18.94
N ALA A 206 28.99 -8.00 19.86
CA ALA A 206 27.54 -8.01 19.67
C ALA A 206 27.14 -7.16 18.47
N PHE A 207 27.67 -5.93 18.38
CA PHE A 207 27.46 -5.02 17.26
C PHE A 207 27.92 -5.60 15.93
N THR A 208 29.15 -6.14 15.87
CA THR A 208 29.69 -6.76 14.65
C THR A 208 28.83 -7.94 14.20
N THR A 209 28.37 -8.76 15.14
CA THR A 209 27.49 -9.91 14.86
C THR A 209 26.15 -9.44 14.30
N THR A 210 25.56 -8.41 14.91
CA THR A 210 24.32 -7.82 14.44
C THR A 210 24.46 -7.23 13.03
N CYS A 211 25.50 -6.43 12.77
CA CYS A 211 25.76 -5.88 11.44
C CYS A 211 25.90 -6.97 10.37
N SER A 212 26.52 -8.10 10.72
CA SER A 212 26.63 -9.28 9.83
C SER A 212 25.25 -9.90 9.55
N LEU A 213 24.43 -10.11 10.58
CA LEU A 213 23.06 -10.64 10.44
C LEU A 213 22.19 -9.73 9.57
N LEU A 214 22.26 -8.42 9.79
CA LEU A 214 21.53 -7.43 9.01
C LEU A 214 21.96 -7.44 7.53
N SER A 215 23.27 -7.54 7.27
CA SER A 215 23.81 -7.64 5.90
C SER A 215 23.34 -8.92 5.20
N MET A 216 23.34 -10.05 5.92
CA MET A 216 22.78 -11.31 5.41
C MET A 216 21.29 -11.18 5.10
N ALA A 217 20.53 -10.48 5.94
CA ALA A 217 19.10 -10.25 5.71
C ALA A 217 18.87 -9.41 4.45
N GLU A 218 19.61 -8.30 4.27
CA GLU A 218 19.52 -7.46 3.06
C GLU A 218 19.81 -8.28 1.79
N ASP A 219 20.89 -9.07 1.79
CA ASP A 219 21.26 -9.92 0.65
C ASP A 219 20.19 -10.96 0.32
N ARG A 220 19.53 -11.53 1.35
CA ARG A 220 18.43 -12.48 1.16
C ARG A 220 17.20 -11.82 0.57
N VAL A 221 16.82 -10.63 1.03
CA VAL A 221 15.70 -9.89 0.45
C VAL A 221 16.01 -9.43 -0.99
N LYS A 222 17.26 -9.01 -1.27
CA LYS A 222 17.72 -8.74 -2.64
C LYS A 222 17.66 -9.99 -3.53
N ALA A 223 18.06 -11.15 -3.03
CA ALA A 223 17.94 -12.42 -3.74
C ALA A 223 16.47 -12.73 -4.10
N SER A 224 15.54 -12.45 -3.18
CA SER A 224 14.11 -12.54 -3.42
C SER A 224 13.66 -11.64 -4.57
N LEU A 225 14.16 -10.40 -4.69
CA LEU A 225 13.87 -9.52 -5.84
C LEU A 225 14.34 -10.11 -7.18
N TYR A 226 15.51 -10.74 -7.21
CA TYR A 226 16.01 -11.39 -8.43
C TYR A 226 15.11 -12.56 -8.87
N ALA A 227 14.51 -13.28 -7.93
CA ALA A 227 13.53 -14.33 -8.25
C ALA A 227 12.28 -13.79 -8.96
N PHE A 228 11.95 -12.50 -8.79
CA PHE A 228 10.87 -11.88 -9.57
C PHE A 228 11.32 -11.48 -10.97
N LYS A 229 12.60 -11.13 -11.23
CA LYS A 229 13.09 -10.63 -12.53
C LYS A 229 12.97 -11.64 -13.69
N GLY A 230 13.02 -12.94 -13.39
CA GLY A 230 12.96 -14.01 -14.39
C GLY A 230 11.56 -14.46 -14.78
N VAL A 231 10.51 -13.84 -14.24
CA VAL A 231 9.13 -14.28 -14.44
C VAL A 231 8.48 -13.44 -15.53
N ASN A 232 7.97 -14.10 -16.56
CA ASN A 232 7.23 -13.45 -17.61
C ASN A 232 5.88 -12.97 -17.05
N GLU A 233 5.52 -11.70 -17.27
CA GLU A 233 4.27 -11.11 -16.73
C GLU A 233 3.00 -11.77 -17.29
N GLU A 234 3.13 -12.57 -18.35
CA GLU A 234 2.04 -13.29 -19.02
C GLU A 234 1.81 -14.72 -18.51
N GLU A 235 2.78 -15.32 -17.81
CA GLU A 235 2.61 -16.65 -17.22
C GLU A 235 1.75 -16.55 -15.96
N LYS A 236 0.87 -17.53 -15.74
CA LYS A 236 -0.09 -17.60 -14.62
C LYS A 236 0.55 -17.04 -13.35
N GLU A 237 0.15 -15.83 -12.97
CA GLU A 237 0.62 -15.21 -11.74
C GLU A 237 0.32 -16.17 -10.59
N ASP A 238 1.36 -16.68 -9.94
CA ASP A 238 1.20 -17.43 -8.70
C ASP A 238 0.88 -16.42 -7.59
N VAL A 239 -0.40 -16.01 -7.56
CA VAL A 239 -0.98 -15.03 -6.65
C VAL A 239 -0.69 -15.40 -5.19
N MET A 240 -0.64 -16.69 -4.88
CA MET A 240 -0.35 -17.17 -3.53
C MET A 240 1.14 -17.05 -3.22
N TRP A 241 2.02 -17.55 -4.09
CA TRP A 241 3.46 -17.44 -3.86
C TRP A 241 3.94 -15.98 -3.75
N THR A 242 3.42 -15.10 -4.61
CA THR A 242 3.75 -13.67 -4.56
C THR A 242 3.31 -13.01 -3.26
N GLY A 243 2.15 -13.37 -2.73
CA GLY A 243 1.69 -12.94 -1.41
C GLY A 243 2.56 -13.47 -0.28
N GLU A 244 2.82 -14.78 -0.23
CA GLU A 244 3.67 -15.42 0.80
C GLU A 244 5.08 -14.81 0.82
N MET A 245 5.64 -14.53 -0.35
CA MET A 245 6.98 -13.96 -0.50
C MET A 245 7.05 -12.54 0.07
N VAL A 246 6.05 -11.70 -0.21
CA VAL A 246 5.98 -10.33 0.34
C VAL A 246 5.83 -10.35 1.86
N GLU A 247 4.97 -11.21 2.41
CA GLU A 247 4.80 -11.31 3.86
C GLU A 247 6.06 -11.86 4.54
N SER A 248 6.76 -12.82 3.91
CA SER A 248 8.05 -13.30 4.40
C SER A 248 9.10 -12.18 4.43
N VAL A 249 9.15 -11.32 3.39
CA VAL A 249 10.05 -10.16 3.37
C VAL A 249 9.70 -9.14 4.46
N LYS A 250 8.42 -8.84 4.67
CA LYS A 250 7.99 -7.93 5.75
C LYS A 250 8.37 -8.45 7.12
N SER A 251 8.24 -9.75 7.36
CA SER A 251 8.67 -10.36 8.62
C SER A 251 10.17 -10.20 8.83
N VAL A 252 10.99 -10.32 7.78
CA VAL A 252 12.43 -10.06 7.86
C VAL A 252 12.71 -8.58 8.16
N ALA A 253 12.01 -7.65 7.50
CA ALA A 253 12.19 -6.22 7.73
C ALA A 253 11.82 -5.80 9.16
N ALA A 254 10.70 -6.32 9.68
CA ALA A 254 10.30 -6.09 11.08
C ALA A 254 11.32 -6.67 12.07
N ALA A 255 11.83 -7.88 11.82
CA ALA A 255 12.86 -8.45 12.68
C ALA A 255 14.20 -7.68 12.61
N VAL A 256 14.53 -7.08 11.46
CA VAL A 256 15.67 -6.17 11.32
C VAL A 256 15.48 -4.93 12.19
N ASP A 257 14.29 -4.34 12.18
CA ASP A 257 13.94 -3.19 13.02
C ASP A 257 14.04 -3.53 14.51
N GLU A 258 13.50 -4.68 14.94
CA GLU A 258 13.61 -5.16 16.33
C GLU A 258 15.07 -5.36 16.76
N VAL A 259 15.90 -5.93 15.88
CA VAL A 259 17.33 -6.13 16.13
C VAL A 259 18.07 -4.79 16.20
N ALA A 260 17.72 -3.82 15.37
CA ALA A 260 18.29 -2.47 15.39
C ALA A 260 17.92 -1.75 16.69
N CYS A 261 16.65 -1.78 17.10
CA CYS A 261 16.19 -1.21 18.38
C CYS A 261 16.86 -1.88 19.59
N ALA A 262 17.03 -3.21 19.57
CA ALA A 262 17.68 -3.93 20.66
C ALA A 262 19.18 -3.62 20.80
N LEU A 263 19.84 -3.11 19.75
CA LEU A 263 21.22 -2.63 19.85
C LEU A 263 21.30 -1.34 20.66
N TRP A 264 20.41 -0.39 20.38
CA TRP A 264 20.40 0.95 21.00
C TRP A 264 19.78 0.98 22.40
N GLY A 265 19.08 -0.08 22.82
CA GLY A 265 18.45 -0.14 24.13
C GLY A 265 17.25 0.82 24.24
N ASP A 266 16.44 0.66 25.29
CA ASP A 266 15.40 1.64 25.64
C ASP A 266 16.07 2.89 26.24
N GLU A 267 16.85 3.65 25.47
CA GLU A 267 17.37 4.96 25.89
C GLU A 267 16.29 6.05 25.79
N GLY A 268 15.06 5.73 26.21
CA GLY A 268 13.97 6.67 26.40
C GLY A 268 14.23 7.71 27.50
N ASP A 269 15.32 7.59 28.26
CA ASP A 269 15.68 8.49 29.36
C ASP A 269 16.92 9.38 29.09
N ILE A 270 17.44 9.45 27.87
CA ILE A 270 18.64 10.28 27.57
C ILE A 270 18.37 11.80 27.51
N PHE A 271 17.12 12.25 27.59
CA PHE A 271 16.80 13.68 27.81
C PHE A 271 16.19 13.99 29.18
N GLY A 272 16.32 13.09 30.15
CA GLY A 272 15.88 13.26 31.53
C GLY A 272 16.95 13.89 32.44
N LEU A 273 16.94 15.22 32.50
CA LEU A 273 17.49 16.08 33.55
C LEU A 273 17.97 15.39 34.85
N GLY A 274 19.28 15.41 35.06
CA GLY A 274 20.00 15.33 36.33
C GLY A 274 19.25 14.85 37.58
N MET A 275 19.41 13.57 37.90
CA MET A 275 19.44 13.10 39.28
C MET A 275 20.58 12.08 39.43
N GLU A 276 21.67 12.53 40.05
CA GLU A 276 22.65 11.64 40.66
C GLU A 276 21.99 10.96 41.86
N GLU A 277 21.56 9.71 41.73
CA GLU A 277 21.34 8.85 42.89
C GLU A 277 22.08 7.52 42.70
N GLU A 278 23.00 7.27 43.64
CA GLU A 278 23.76 6.03 43.80
C GLU A 278 22.83 4.82 43.92
N LYS A 279 22.79 3.95 42.91
CA LYS A 279 22.26 2.59 43.02
C LYS A 279 23.22 1.55 42.42
N MET A 280 24.24 1.16 43.19
CA MET A 280 25.15 0.04 42.87
C MET A 280 24.50 -1.35 43.04
N GLY A 281 23.25 -1.53 42.60
CA GLY A 281 22.54 -2.80 42.74
C GLY A 281 21.47 -3.10 41.69
N GLU A 282 21.15 -2.15 40.81
CA GLU A 282 20.17 -2.31 39.71
C GLU A 282 20.85 -2.48 38.33
N GLU A 283 22.18 -2.33 38.24
CA GLU A 283 22.92 -2.41 36.97
C GLU A 283 23.01 -3.83 36.38
N GLU A 284 23.12 -4.89 37.21
CA GLU A 284 23.22 -6.27 36.69
C GLU A 284 21.88 -6.76 36.09
N GLU A 285 20.74 -6.38 36.69
CA GLU A 285 19.41 -6.81 36.22
C GLU A 285 19.04 -6.14 34.88
N GLY A 286 19.42 -4.87 34.67
CA GLY A 286 19.22 -4.16 33.40
C GLY A 286 20.10 -4.66 32.26
N GLN A 287 21.35 -5.07 32.55
CA GLN A 287 22.24 -5.68 31.57
C GLN A 287 21.74 -7.06 31.11
N GLU A 288 21.21 -7.88 32.03
CA GLU A 288 20.70 -9.20 31.70
C GLU A 288 19.42 -9.12 30.84
N ASP A 289 18.54 -8.15 31.09
CA ASP A 289 17.34 -7.91 30.26
C ASP A 289 17.70 -7.45 28.85
N THR A 290 18.68 -6.55 28.70
CA THR A 290 19.16 -6.08 27.40
C THR A 290 19.80 -7.22 26.59
N LYS A 291 20.62 -8.07 27.23
CA LYS A 291 21.20 -9.26 26.59
C LYS A 291 20.11 -10.25 26.15
N ARG A 292 19.04 -10.39 26.92
CA ARG A 292 17.89 -11.23 26.57
C ARG A 292 17.12 -10.65 25.38
N LYS A 293 16.78 -9.36 25.38
CA LYS A 293 16.10 -8.68 24.25
C LYS A 293 16.88 -8.85 22.95
N ARG A 294 18.21 -8.65 22.98
CA ARG A 294 19.10 -8.86 21.81
C ARG A 294 19.06 -10.29 21.28
N ARG A 295 19.04 -11.29 22.18
CA ARG A 295 18.94 -12.71 21.79
C ARG A 295 17.59 -13.02 21.16
N ASP A 296 16.50 -12.59 21.80
CA ASP A 296 15.13 -12.83 21.32
C ASP A 296 14.92 -12.19 19.92
N ALA A 297 15.44 -10.98 19.70
CA ALA A 297 15.40 -10.30 18.40
C ALA A 297 16.23 -11.04 17.33
N ALA A 298 17.44 -11.52 17.68
CA ALA A 298 18.27 -12.30 16.75
C ALA A 298 17.61 -13.64 16.37
N ASP A 299 16.97 -14.31 17.33
CA ASP A 299 16.22 -15.55 17.08
C ASP A 299 15.00 -15.30 16.18
N ALA A 300 14.28 -14.18 16.38
CA ALA A 300 13.17 -13.75 15.52
C ALA A 300 13.64 -13.50 14.07
N LEU A 301 14.78 -12.83 13.89
CA LEU A 301 15.37 -12.62 12.57
C LEU A 301 15.77 -13.95 11.90
N GLY A 302 16.37 -14.88 12.66
CA GLY A 302 16.71 -16.21 12.17
C GLY A 302 15.49 -17.01 11.69
N ALA A 303 14.39 -16.94 12.44
CA ALA A 303 13.12 -17.56 12.07
C ALA A 303 12.53 -16.93 10.78
N ALA A 304 12.51 -15.60 10.69
CA ALA A 304 12.01 -14.88 9.52
C ALA A 304 12.82 -15.21 8.24
N LEU A 305 14.16 -15.27 8.35
CA LEU A 305 15.02 -15.67 7.23
C LEU A 305 14.78 -17.12 6.79
N THR A 306 14.53 -18.02 7.72
CA THR A 306 14.20 -19.42 7.43
C THR A 306 12.86 -19.53 6.68
N GLN A 307 11.87 -18.76 7.11
CA GLN A 307 10.59 -18.67 6.41
C GLN A 307 10.76 -18.13 4.98
N LEU A 308 11.53 -17.05 4.78
CA LEU A 308 11.80 -16.51 3.45
C LEU A 308 12.47 -17.55 2.52
N LEU A 309 13.44 -18.31 3.04
CA LEU A 309 14.12 -19.37 2.29
C LEU A 309 13.18 -20.50 1.89
N THR A 310 12.30 -20.94 2.79
CA THR A 310 11.33 -21.99 2.50
C THR A 310 10.31 -21.54 1.44
N THR A 311 9.80 -20.30 1.53
CA THR A 311 8.91 -19.71 0.53
C THR A 311 9.58 -19.60 -0.85
N SER A 312 10.87 -19.22 -0.89
CA SER A 312 11.64 -19.17 -2.13
C SER A 312 11.82 -20.55 -2.77
N LYS A 313 12.10 -21.59 -1.96
CA LYS A 313 12.27 -22.98 -2.45
C LYS A 313 10.99 -23.62 -2.97
N LYS A 314 9.82 -23.32 -2.39
CA LYS A 314 8.52 -23.88 -2.84
C LYS A 314 8.29 -23.70 -4.35
N ARG A 315 8.77 -22.60 -4.92
CA ARG A 315 8.63 -22.32 -6.36
C ARG A 315 9.58 -23.14 -7.24
N GLY A 316 10.82 -23.35 -6.81
CA GLY A 316 11.82 -24.10 -7.57
C GLY A 316 11.57 -25.61 -7.61
N GLY A 317 10.83 -26.16 -6.63
CA GLY A 317 10.48 -27.59 -6.58
C GLY A 317 9.34 -28.01 -7.51
N GLY A 318 8.58 -27.06 -8.08
CA GLY A 318 7.36 -27.34 -8.85
C GLY A 318 7.60 -27.94 -10.25
N GLU A 319 8.79 -27.80 -10.82
CA GLU A 319 9.10 -28.30 -12.18
C GLU A 319 10.23 -29.35 -12.23
N GLY A 320 10.89 -29.64 -11.11
CA GLY A 320 12.02 -30.59 -11.07
C GLY A 320 11.65 -32.06 -10.87
N GLY A 321 10.40 -32.37 -10.51
CA GLY A 321 9.99 -33.71 -10.04
C GLY A 321 9.71 -34.76 -11.13
N GLU A 322 9.61 -34.39 -12.41
CA GLU A 322 9.29 -35.35 -13.48
C GLU A 322 10.49 -35.78 -14.34
N ALA A 323 11.64 -35.11 -14.23
CA ALA A 323 12.84 -35.51 -14.98
C ALA A 323 13.61 -36.69 -14.36
N GLU A 324 13.36 -37.02 -13.09
CA GLU A 324 14.16 -38.02 -12.34
C GLU A 324 13.58 -39.45 -12.37
N LYS A 325 12.57 -39.71 -13.22
CA LYS A 325 12.05 -41.07 -13.49
C LYS A 325 12.30 -41.59 -14.90
N ALA A 326 13.07 -40.87 -15.72
CA ALA A 326 13.44 -41.32 -17.07
C ALA A 326 14.80 -42.05 -17.16
N SER A 327 15.45 -42.33 -16.02
CA SER A 327 16.68 -43.13 -15.94
C SER A 327 16.55 -44.24 -14.89
N GLN A 328 15.59 -45.14 -15.10
CA GLN A 328 15.66 -46.54 -14.64
C GLN A 328 15.11 -47.45 -15.73
#